data_AF-A0A7X5FFZ9-F1
#
_entry.id   AF-A0A7X5FFZ9-F1
#
_cell.length_a   1.000
_cell.length_b   1.000
_cell.length_c   1.000
_cell.angle_alpha   90.00
_cell.angle_beta   90.00
_cell.angle_gamma   90.00
#
_symmetry.space_group_name_H-M   'P 1'
#
loop_
_entity.id
_entity.type
_entity.pdbx_description
1 polymer ?
#
loop_
_entity_poly.entity_id
_entity_poly.type
_entity_poly.pdbx_seq_one_letter_code
_entity_poly.pdbx_strand_id
1 'polypeptide(L)'
;MNHEHHNHSGMKIHTEQKKGFKQFIPLVFMAAVVVVLTLVFNAICPLEAPVPVMRNFMGSFFLVFGLLKLFKLKDFATAYAKYDLLAMRSKLYAKAYPFIELALAAVYLFNFELLITSWVTAVLMLVGALGVYIKLRKKEEIQCACLGTVFKLPMTYVTLVEDLLMAGMAIYIIIKLI
;
A
#
# COMPACT_ATOMS: atom_id res chain seq x y z
N MET A 1 35.09 39.38 44.08
CA MET A 1 33.65 39.39 43.74
C MET A 1 33.28 37.97 43.37
N ASN A 2 32.33 37.43 44.12
CA ASN A 2 31.89 36.03 44.11
C ASN A 2 30.96 35.69 42.93
N HIS A 3 30.74 34.38 42.75
CA HIS A 3 29.57 33.73 42.12
C HIS A 3 29.49 33.85 40.59
N GLU A 4 29.16 32.85 39.77
CA GLU A 4 28.54 31.55 39.98
C GLU A 4 28.73 30.67 38.72
N HIS A 5 28.47 29.37 38.90
CA HIS A 5 28.39 28.32 37.87
C HIS A 5 27.37 28.65 36.77
N HIS A 6 27.44 27.97 35.61
CA HIS A 6 26.37 27.08 35.13
C HIS A 6 26.68 26.50 33.74
N ASN A 7 27.07 25.23 33.79
CA ASN A 7 26.96 24.21 32.76
C ASN A 7 25.53 24.18 32.17
N HIS A 8 25.39 24.18 30.85
CA HIS A 8 24.29 23.51 30.17
C HIS A 8 24.72 23.00 28.80
N SER A 9 25.47 21.89 28.80
CA SER A 9 25.46 20.95 27.68
C SER A 9 24.04 20.40 27.52
N GLY A 10 23.23 21.10 26.73
CA GLY A 10 21.87 20.72 26.38
C GLY A 10 21.88 19.58 25.36
N MET A 11 22.18 18.38 25.84
CA MET A 11 21.85 17.15 25.14
C MET A 11 20.34 17.06 25.01
N LYS A 12 19.80 17.49 23.85
CA LYS A 12 18.41 17.23 23.48
C LYS A 12 18.28 15.74 23.25
N ILE A 13 17.92 15.02 24.31
CA ILE A 13 17.42 13.67 24.23
C ILE A 13 16.25 13.72 23.24
N HIS A 14 16.46 13.10 22.08
CA HIS A 14 15.39 12.79 21.15
C HIS A 14 14.43 11.88 21.90
N THR A 15 13.36 12.47 22.44
CA THR A 15 12.22 11.74 22.98
C THR A 15 11.66 10.91 21.84
N GLU A 16 12.01 9.63 21.85
CA GLU A 16 11.30 8.54 21.19
C GLU A 16 9.80 8.70 21.46
N GLN A 17 9.12 9.34 20.52
CA GLN A 17 7.67 9.45 20.52
C GLN A 17 7.12 8.03 20.35
N LYS A 18 6.54 7.47 21.42
CA LYS A 18 5.53 6.42 21.34
C LYS A 18 4.39 6.88 20.43
N LYS A 19 4.55 6.77 19.11
CA LYS A 19 3.51 6.83 18.08
C LYS A 19 2.69 5.54 18.18
N GLY A 20 1.97 5.39 19.29
CA GLY A 20 1.33 4.14 19.69
C GLY A 20 0.00 3.92 18.97
N PHE A 21 -0.07 2.86 18.15
CA PHE A 21 -1.24 2.11 17.65
C PHE A 21 -2.41 2.86 16.97
N LYS A 22 -2.83 4.03 17.46
CA LYS A 22 -3.97 4.82 16.92
C LYS A 22 -3.76 5.27 15.48
N GLN A 23 -2.51 5.40 15.03
CA GLN A 23 -2.22 5.71 13.64
C GLN A 23 -2.59 4.54 12.70
N PHE A 24 -2.50 3.29 13.14
CA PHE A 24 -2.82 2.14 12.27
C PHE A 24 -4.32 1.84 12.17
N ILE A 25 -5.16 2.51 12.97
CA ILE A 25 -6.63 2.34 12.96
C ILE A 25 -7.24 2.47 11.57
N PRO A 26 -6.94 3.52 10.76
CA PRO A 26 -7.52 3.66 9.44
C PRO A 26 -7.13 2.50 8.51
N LEU A 27 -5.89 2.00 8.63
CA LEU A 27 -5.42 0.89 7.81
C LEU A 27 -6.12 -0.42 8.15
N VAL A 28 -6.21 -0.74 9.44
CA VAL A 28 -6.94 -1.93 9.92
C VAL A 28 -8.41 -1.85 9.54
N PHE A 29 -9.01 -0.65 9.59
CA PHE A 29 -10.38 -0.44 9.15
C PHE A 29 -10.54 -0.75 7.65
N MET A 30 -9.64 -0.27 6.78
CA MET A 30 -9.70 -0.61 5.35
C MET A 30 -9.47 -2.09 5.10
N ALA A 31 -8.54 -2.72 5.80
CA ALA A 31 -8.31 -4.16 5.71
C ALA A 31 -9.57 -4.95 6.13
N ALA A 32 -10.25 -4.52 7.21
CA ALA A 32 -11.51 -5.13 7.63
C ALA A 32 -12.60 -4.98 6.55
N VAL A 33 -12.72 -3.80 5.92
CA VAL A 33 -13.64 -3.59 4.79
C VAL A 33 -13.33 -4.54 3.63
N VAL A 34 -12.05 -4.71 3.27
CA VAL A 34 -11.63 -5.65 2.21
C VAL A 34 -12.00 -7.09 2.56
N VAL A 35 -11.79 -7.52 3.81
CA VAL A 35 -12.16 -8.87 4.27
C VAL A 35 -13.68 -9.07 4.20
N VAL A 36 -14.47 -8.10 4.67
CA VAL A 36 -15.94 -8.17 4.59
C VAL A 36 -16.40 -8.25 3.14
N LEU A 37 -15.86 -7.40 2.25
CA LEU A 37 -16.19 -7.45 0.82
C LEU A 37 -15.83 -8.82 0.22
N THR A 38 -14.68 -9.38 0.57
CA THR A 38 -14.25 -10.70 0.11
C THR A 38 -15.23 -11.79 0.51
N LEU A 39 -15.67 -11.79 1.76
CA LEU A 39 -16.66 -12.75 2.27
C LEU A 39 -18.00 -12.59 1.57
N VAL A 40 -18.46 -11.36 1.37
CA VAL A 40 -19.69 -11.05 0.63
C VAL A 40 -19.61 -11.53 -0.82
N PHE A 41 -18.52 -11.23 -1.53
CA PHE A 41 -18.32 -11.71 -2.90
C PHE A 41 -18.26 -13.23 -2.98
N ASN A 42 -17.62 -13.89 -2.01
CA ASN A 42 -17.54 -15.34 -1.97
C ASN A 42 -18.91 -16.00 -1.69
N ALA A 43 -19.76 -15.37 -0.88
CA ALA A 43 -21.10 -15.87 -0.56
C ALA A 43 -22.12 -15.65 -1.69
N ILE A 44 -22.05 -14.51 -2.39
CA ILE A 44 -23.05 -14.13 -3.41
C ILE A 44 -22.67 -14.67 -4.79
N CYS A 45 -21.38 -14.64 -5.14
CA CYS A 45 -20.86 -15.08 -6.43
C CYS A 45 -19.75 -16.12 -6.22
N PRO A 46 -20.10 -17.38 -5.89
CA PRO A 46 -19.16 -18.48 -5.86
C PRO A 46 -18.72 -18.81 -7.29
N LEU A 47 -17.76 -18.05 -7.80
CA LEU A 47 -17.11 -18.33 -9.07
C LEU A 47 -16.17 -19.53 -8.91
N GLU A 48 -16.32 -20.52 -9.77
CA GLU A 48 -15.41 -21.67 -9.86
C GLU A 48 -14.03 -21.19 -10.28
N ALA A 49 -13.12 -21.16 -9.31
CA ALA A 49 -11.73 -20.78 -9.51
C ALA A 49 -10.87 -21.71 -8.66
N PRO A 50 -9.61 -21.93 -9.04
CA PRO A 50 -8.72 -22.77 -8.23
C PRO A 50 -8.48 -22.18 -6.82
N VAL A 51 -8.59 -20.86 -6.65
CA VAL A 51 -8.41 -20.13 -5.38
C VAL A 51 -9.38 -18.95 -5.24
N PRO A 52 -10.69 -19.21 -5.07
CA PRO A 52 -11.73 -18.19 -5.21
C PRO A 52 -11.67 -17.12 -4.12
N VAL A 53 -11.34 -17.50 -2.88
CA VAL A 53 -11.20 -16.58 -1.75
C VAL A 53 -10.02 -15.63 -1.97
N MET A 54 -8.88 -16.15 -2.39
CA MET A 54 -7.66 -15.35 -2.58
C MET A 54 -7.80 -14.37 -3.73
N ARG A 55 -8.45 -14.80 -4.83
CA ARG A 55 -8.77 -13.94 -5.97
C ARG A 55 -9.70 -12.80 -5.56
N ASN A 56 -10.80 -13.11 -4.87
CA ASN A 56 -11.76 -12.11 -4.41
C ASN A 56 -11.12 -11.14 -3.40
N PHE A 57 -10.19 -11.62 -2.56
CA PHE A 57 -9.40 -10.78 -1.65
C PHE A 57 -8.53 -9.79 -2.41
N MET A 58 -7.72 -10.27 -3.37
CA MET A 58 -6.85 -9.41 -4.17
C MET A 58 -7.64 -8.39 -4.99
N GLY A 59 -8.76 -8.81 -5.60
CA GLY A 59 -9.66 -7.92 -6.33
C GLY A 59 -10.28 -6.86 -5.43
N SER A 60 -10.78 -7.25 -4.26
CA SER A 60 -11.37 -6.31 -3.29
C SER A 60 -10.31 -5.34 -2.73
N PHE A 61 -9.10 -5.82 -2.48
CA PHE A 61 -7.97 -5.01 -2.05
C PHE A 61 -7.66 -3.92 -3.08
N PHE A 62 -7.44 -4.29 -4.35
CA PHE A 62 -7.18 -3.31 -5.41
C PHE A 62 -8.35 -2.36 -5.65
N LEU A 63 -9.59 -2.85 -5.51
CA LEU A 63 -10.78 -2.02 -5.65
C LEU A 63 -10.80 -0.93 -4.58
N VAL A 64 -10.73 -1.30 -3.30
CA VAL A 64 -10.79 -0.35 -2.19
C VAL A 64 -9.60 0.60 -2.22
N PHE A 65 -8.38 0.08 -2.29
CA PHE A 65 -7.17 0.90 -2.26
C PHE A 65 -7.02 1.78 -3.51
N GLY A 66 -7.39 1.27 -4.69
CA GLY A 66 -7.39 2.04 -5.94
C GLY A 66 -8.41 3.18 -5.94
N LEU A 67 -9.63 2.91 -5.44
CA LEU A 67 -10.69 3.94 -5.34
C LEU A 67 -10.27 5.07 -4.41
N LEU A 68 -9.69 4.78 -3.25
CA LEU A 68 -9.20 5.82 -2.33
C LEU A 68 -8.13 6.71 -2.96
N LYS A 69 -7.20 6.12 -3.73
CA LYS A 69 -6.17 6.87 -4.45
C LYS A 69 -6.78 7.75 -5.53
N LEU A 70 -7.87 7.32 -6.17
CA LEU A 70 -8.62 8.14 -7.12
C LEU A 70 -9.31 9.34 -6.48
N PHE A 71 -9.91 9.20 -5.29
CA PHE A 71 -10.60 10.29 -4.60
C PHE A 71 -9.73 11.54 -4.40
N LYS A 72 -8.42 11.35 -4.19
CA LYS A 72 -7.43 12.42 -4.03
C LYS A 72 -6.29 12.29 -5.03
N LEU A 73 -6.62 12.07 -6.30
CA LEU A 73 -5.65 11.77 -7.38
C LEU A 73 -4.47 12.75 -7.47
N LYS A 74 -4.72 14.07 -7.32
CA LYS A 74 -3.65 15.09 -7.42
C LYS A 74 -2.66 15.00 -6.26
N ASP A 75 -3.18 14.84 -5.04
CA ASP A 75 -2.39 14.70 -3.82
C ASP A 75 -1.64 13.37 -3.84
N PHE A 76 -2.32 12.31 -4.29
CA PHE A 76 -1.73 10.99 -4.51
C PHE A 76 -0.56 11.05 -5.48
N ALA A 77 -0.75 11.56 -6.71
CA ALA A 77 0.31 11.60 -7.71
C ALA A 77 1.52 12.43 -7.23
N THR A 78 1.28 13.50 -6.49
CA THR A 78 2.35 14.39 -5.98
C THR A 78 3.19 13.71 -4.92
N ALA A 79 2.58 12.99 -3.97
CA ALA A 79 3.37 12.30 -2.96
C ALA A 79 3.85 10.91 -3.41
N TYR A 80 3.15 10.20 -4.29
CA TYR A 80 3.61 8.95 -4.94
C TYR A 80 4.91 9.17 -5.72
N ALA A 81 5.00 10.30 -6.44
CA ALA A 81 6.22 10.71 -7.14
C ALA A 81 7.42 11.01 -6.21
N LYS A 82 7.26 11.07 -4.88
CA LYS A 82 8.38 11.30 -3.95
C LYS A 82 9.11 10.02 -3.55
N TYR A 83 8.47 8.85 -3.70
CA TYR A 83 9.00 7.58 -3.21
C TYR A 83 9.07 6.47 -4.25
N ASP A 84 8.17 6.43 -5.23
CA ASP A 84 8.18 5.40 -6.26
C ASP A 84 9.18 5.74 -7.39
N LEU A 85 9.99 4.76 -7.76
CA LEU A 85 11.08 4.88 -8.75
C LEU A 85 10.56 5.27 -10.14
N LEU A 86 9.40 4.75 -10.56
CA LEU A 86 8.79 5.04 -11.85
C LEU A 86 7.99 6.34 -11.81
N ALA A 87 7.29 6.60 -10.70
CA ALA A 87 6.53 7.83 -10.52
C ALA A 87 7.43 9.08 -10.44
N MET A 88 8.65 8.94 -9.90
CA MET A 88 9.66 10.01 -9.93
C MET A 88 10.02 10.44 -11.37
N ARG A 89 10.00 9.50 -12.32
CA ARG A 89 10.41 9.74 -13.71
C ARG A 89 9.24 10.15 -14.61
N SER A 90 8.01 9.77 -14.26
CA SER A 90 6.81 10.11 -15.04
C SER A 90 5.63 10.49 -14.15
N LYS A 91 5.25 11.77 -14.19
CA LYS A 91 4.02 12.26 -13.54
C LYS A 91 2.76 11.64 -14.16
N LEU A 92 2.82 11.27 -15.45
CA LEU A 92 1.72 10.59 -16.13
C LEU A 92 1.51 9.19 -15.55
N TYR A 93 2.60 8.45 -15.30
CA TYR A 93 2.54 7.15 -14.62
C TYR A 93 1.95 7.29 -13.21
N ALA A 94 2.38 8.29 -12.44
CA ALA A 94 1.86 8.53 -11.09
C ALA A 94 0.34 8.77 -11.07
N LYS A 95 -0.20 9.43 -12.10
CA LYS A 95 -1.64 9.65 -12.27
C LYS A 95 -2.37 8.42 -12.84
N ALA A 96 -1.70 7.61 -13.66
CA ALA A 96 -2.28 6.41 -14.26
C ALA A 96 -2.37 5.24 -13.25
N TYR A 97 -1.49 5.20 -12.25
CA TYR A 97 -1.38 4.08 -11.31
C TYR A 97 -2.70 3.67 -10.62
N PRO A 98 -3.53 4.58 -10.08
CA PRO A 98 -4.81 4.19 -9.48
C PRO A 98 -5.77 3.56 -10.48
N PHE A 99 -5.70 3.94 -11.76
CA PHE A 99 -6.50 3.32 -12.81
C PHE A 99 -6.00 1.91 -13.15
N ILE A 100 -4.68 1.68 -13.09
CA ILE A 100 -4.09 0.35 -13.26
C ILE A 100 -4.58 -0.57 -12.14
N GLU A 101 -4.56 -0.11 -10.89
CA GLU A 101 -5.08 -0.89 -9.76
C GLU A 101 -6.56 -1.21 -9.91
N LEU A 102 -7.39 -0.26 -10.34
CA LEU A 102 -8.82 -0.53 -10.60
C LEU A 102 -9.05 -1.48 -11.77
N ALA A 103 -8.23 -1.41 -12.81
CA ALA A 103 -8.27 -2.38 -13.90
C ALA A 103 -7.93 -3.79 -13.38
N LEU A 104 -6.87 -3.93 -12.57
CA LEU A 104 -6.53 -5.21 -11.93
C LEU A 104 -7.65 -5.70 -11.03
N ALA A 105 -8.28 -4.81 -10.26
CA ALA A 105 -9.41 -5.14 -9.41
C ALA A 105 -10.57 -5.75 -10.22
N ALA A 106 -10.94 -5.11 -11.32
CA ALA A 106 -11.99 -5.60 -12.21
C ALA A 106 -11.60 -6.97 -12.78
N VAL A 107 -10.39 -7.11 -13.30
CA VAL A 107 -9.92 -8.35 -13.92
C VAL A 107 -9.89 -9.52 -12.91
N TYR A 108 -9.47 -9.28 -11.66
CA TYR A 108 -9.54 -10.26 -10.58
C TYR A 108 -10.98 -10.63 -10.18
N LEU A 109 -11.89 -9.65 -10.10
CA LEU A 109 -13.29 -9.91 -9.74
C LEU A 109 -14.08 -10.62 -10.85
N PHE A 110 -13.80 -10.31 -12.12
CA PHE A 110 -14.41 -10.96 -13.28
C PHE A 110 -13.75 -12.27 -13.69
N ASN A 111 -12.67 -12.69 -13.02
CA ASN A 111 -11.90 -13.89 -13.35
C ASN A 111 -11.36 -13.91 -14.80
N PHE A 112 -10.98 -12.75 -15.33
CA PHE A 112 -10.52 -12.63 -16.70
C PHE A 112 -9.00 -12.86 -16.76
N GLU A 113 -8.53 -13.84 -17.55
CA GLU A 113 -7.09 -14.11 -17.78
C GLU A 113 -6.20 -14.12 -16.52
N LEU A 114 -6.62 -14.89 -15.50
CA LEU A 114 -6.05 -14.86 -14.15
C LEU A 114 -4.52 -15.13 -14.10
N LEU A 115 -3.98 -15.87 -15.06
CA LEU A 115 -2.55 -16.15 -15.17
C LEU A 115 -1.75 -14.89 -15.56
N ILE A 116 -2.20 -14.16 -16.58
CA ILE A 116 -1.54 -12.92 -17.04
C ILE A 116 -1.66 -11.84 -15.97
N THR A 117 -2.85 -11.68 -15.39
CA THR A 117 -3.10 -10.71 -14.32
C THR A 117 -2.20 -10.94 -13.12
N SER A 118 -1.98 -12.19 -12.74
CA SER A 118 -1.13 -12.53 -11.59
C SER A 118 0.34 -12.25 -11.86
N TRP A 119 0.81 -12.47 -13.09
CA TRP A 119 2.15 -12.05 -13.49
C TRP A 119 2.34 -10.54 -13.41
N VAL A 120 1.40 -9.77 -14.00
CA VAL A 120 1.43 -8.30 -13.95
C VAL A 120 1.39 -7.79 -12.51
N THR A 121 0.53 -8.39 -11.68
CA THR A 121 0.39 -8.03 -10.27
C THR A 121 1.67 -8.34 -9.49
N ALA A 122 2.27 -9.52 -9.67
CA ALA A 122 3.52 -9.87 -9.00
C ALA A 122 4.63 -8.87 -9.33
N VAL A 123 4.78 -8.50 -10.61
CA VAL A 123 5.78 -7.51 -11.03
C VAL A 123 5.49 -6.13 -10.42
N LEU A 124 4.24 -5.64 -10.48
CA LEU A 124 3.87 -4.35 -9.90
C LEU A 124 4.11 -4.29 -8.40
N MET A 125 3.69 -5.32 -7.66
CA MET A 125 3.85 -5.38 -6.21
C MET A 125 5.33 -5.48 -5.81
N LEU A 126 6.15 -6.25 -6.54
CA LEU A 126 7.60 -6.34 -6.27
C LEU A 126 8.32 -5.03 -6.53
N VAL A 127 7.97 -4.31 -7.61
CA VAL A 127 8.54 -3.00 -7.90
C VAL A 127 8.16 -1.98 -6.83
N GLY A 128 6.89 -1.97 -6.39
CA GLY A 128 6.42 -1.15 -5.28
C GLY A 128 7.16 -1.45 -3.97
N ALA A 129 7.26 -2.74 -3.62
CA ALA A 129 7.97 -3.20 -2.44
C ALA A 129 9.45 -2.78 -2.46
N LEU A 130 10.14 -2.90 -3.60
CA LEU A 130 11.53 -2.44 -3.74
C LEU A 130 11.66 -0.92 -3.56
N GLY A 131 10.74 -0.13 -4.13
CA GLY A 131 10.72 1.32 -3.95
C GLY A 131 10.58 1.73 -2.48
N VAL A 132 9.64 1.09 -1.77
CA VAL A 132 9.42 1.30 -0.32
C VAL A 132 10.64 0.85 0.48
N TYR A 133 11.20 -0.33 0.19
CA TYR A 133 12.37 -0.88 0.87
C TYR A 133 13.59 0.05 0.78
N ILE A 134 13.90 0.56 -0.42
CA ILE A 134 15.03 1.47 -0.65
C ILE A 134 14.86 2.75 0.16
N LYS A 135 13.65 3.31 0.22
CA LYS A 135 13.38 4.54 0.94
C LYS A 135 13.39 4.37 2.46
N LEU A 136 12.90 3.23 2.95
CA LEU A 136 12.97 2.87 4.36
C LEU A 136 14.43 2.75 4.84
N ARG A 137 15.32 2.19 3.99
CA ARG A 137 16.77 2.15 4.25
C ARG A 137 17.41 3.54 4.29
N LYS A 138 16.86 4.52 3.56
CA LYS A 138 17.32 5.92 3.58
C LYS A 138 16.82 6.74 4.77
N LYS A 139 15.99 6.17 5.65
CA LYS A 139 15.34 6.87 6.80
C LYS A 139 14.62 8.17 6.40
N GLU A 140 14.21 8.30 5.14
CA GLU A 140 13.43 9.45 4.68
C GLU A 140 11.97 9.25 5.12
N GLU A 141 11.43 10.15 5.96
CA GLU A 141 10.02 10.13 6.35
C GLU A 141 9.15 10.49 5.14
N ILE A 142 8.66 9.47 4.44
CA ILE A 142 7.73 9.62 3.33
C ILE A 142 6.36 9.98 3.88
N GLN A 143 5.86 11.17 3.53
CA GLN A 143 4.47 11.53 3.79
C GLN A 143 3.55 10.83 2.80
N CYS A 144 2.61 10.01 3.30
CA CYS A 144 1.63 9.30 2.49
C CYS A 144 0.78 10.23 1.64
N ALA A 145 0.64 9.85 0.37
CA ALA A 145 -0.17 10.50 -0.64
C ALA A 145 -1.62 9.98 -0.72
N CYS A 146 -1.87 8.78 -0.18
CA CYS A 146 -3.07 7.99 -0.46
C CYS A 146 -4.34 8.47 0.26
N LEU A 147 -4.21 9.32 1.28
CA LEU A 147 -5.32 9.88 2.06
C LEU A 147 -5.05 11.38 2.21
N GLY A 148 -5.44 12.15 1.19
CA GLY A 148 -5.18 13.59 1.10
C GLY A 148 -5.32 14.29 2.44
N THR A 149 -4.22 14.90 2.90
CA THR A 149 -4.12 15.93 3.95
C THR A 149 -4.84 15.76 5.29
N VAL A 150 -5.56 14.65 5.55
CA VAL A 150 -6.34 14.43 6.78
C VAL A 150 -5.68 13.41 7.70
N PHE A 151 -4.93 12.42 7.18
CA PHE A 151 -4.24 11.42 8.00
C PHE A 151 -2.74 11.34 7.65
N LYS A 152 -1.90 11.89 8.54
CA LYS A 152 -0.44 11.73 8.52
C LYS A 152 -0.07 10.31 8.90
N LEU A 153 -0.13 9.40 7.93
CA LEU A 153 0.41 8.05 8.07
C LEU A 153 1.76 7.97 7.38
N PRO A 154 2.83 7.54 8.06
CA PRO A 154 4.04 7.13 7.37
C PRO A 154 3.75 5.81 6.64
N MET A 155 3.91 5.74 5.30
CA MET A 155 4.05 4.45 4.60
C MET A 155 5.24 3.75 5.26
N THR A 156 4.97 2.78 6.13
CA THR A 156 5.96 2.12 7.01
C THR A 156 6.15 0.67 6.55
N TYR A 157 6.91 -0.12 7.31
CA TYR A 157 7.04 -1.58 7.21
C TYR A 157 5.73 -2.33 6.92
N VAL A 158 4.57 -1.81 7.35
CA VAL A 158 3.27 -2.46 7.12
C VAL A 158 2.95 -2.54 5.62
N THR A 159 3.15 -1.46 4.86
CA THR A 159 2.90 -1.46 3.41
C THR A 159 3.85 -2.39 2.67
N LEU A 160 5.11 -2.49 3.13
CA LEU A 160 6.05 -3.47 2.59
C LEU A 160 5.57 -4.90 2.82
N VAL A 161 5.03 -5.20 4.00
CA VAL A 161 4.46 -6.53 4.31
C VAL A 161 3.21 -6.78 3.47
N GLU A 162 2.33 -5.79 3.30
CA GLU A 162 1.14 -5.89 2.45
C GLU A 162 1.51 -6.18 0.99
N ASP A 163 2.45 -5.43 0.41
CA ASP A 163 2.90 -5.62 -0.98
C ASP A 163 3.55 -7.01 -1.17
N LEU A 164 4.37 -7.46 -0.22
CA LEU A 164 4.98 -8.79 -0.25
C LEU A 164 3.94 -9.92 -0.10
N LEU A 165 2.94 -9.73 0.75
CA LEU A 165 1.85 -10.68 0.94
C LEU A 165 1.03 -10.79 -0.36
N MET A 166 0.70 -9.65 -0.98
CA MET A 166 0.02 -9.58 -2.27
C MET A 166 0.84 -10.23 -3.40
N ALA A 167 2.15 -9.98 -3.46
CA ALA A 167 3.04 -10.64 -4.41
C ALA A 167 3.08 -12.16 -4.19
N GLY A 168 3.17 -12.61 -2.93
CA GLY A 168 3.14 -14.03 -2.58
C GLY A 168 1.85 -14.73 -3.00
N MET A 169 0.70 -14.07 -2.79
CA MET A 169 -0.59 -14.57 -3.27
C MET A 169 -0.64 -14.64 -4.81
N ALA A 170 -0.15 -13.62 -5.50
CA ALA A 170 -0.07 -13.64 -6.97
C ALA A 170 0.78 -14.82 -7.48
N ILE A 171 1.94 -15.06 -6.87
CA ILE A 171 2.82 -16.19 -7.20
C ILE A 171 2.14 -17.53 -6.93
N TYR A 172 1.43 -17.67 -5.81
CA TYR A 172 0.69 -18.89 -5.51
C TYR A 172 -0.43 -19.18 -6.53
N ILE A 173 -1.14 -18.15 -7.02
CA ILE A 173 -2.08 -18.31 -8.13
C ILE A 173 -1.38 -18.82 -9.37
N ILE A 174 -0.22 -18.24 -9.73
CA ILE A 174 0.55 -18.68 -10.91
C ILE A 174 0.93 -20.15 -10.79
N ILE A 175 1.46 -20.58 -9.65
CA ILE A 175 1.86 -21.98 -9.40
C ILE A 175 0.66 -22.93 -9.46
N LYS A 176 -0.53 -22.49 -9.06
CA LYS A 176 -1.75 -23.32 -9.11
C LYS A 176 -2.38 -23.40 -10.50
N LEU A 177 -2.04 -22.49 -11.40
CA LEU A 177 -2.60 -22.40 -12.76
C LEU A 177 -1.69 -22.99 -13.85
N ILE A 178 -0.39 -23.14 -13.56
CA ILE A 178 0.58 -23.87 -14.39
C ILE A 178 0.51 -25.35 -14.05
#